data_AF-A0A7S9CVF2-F1
#
_entry.id   AF-A0A7S9CVF2-F1
#
_cell.length_a   1.000
_cell.length_b   1.000
_cell.length_c   1.000
_cell.angle_alpha   90.00
_cell.angle_beta   90.00
_cell.angle_gamma   90.00
#
_symmetry.space_group_name_H-M   'P 1'
#
loop_
_entity.id
_entity.type
_entity.pdbx_description
1 polymer ?
#
loop_
_entity_poly.entity_id
_entity_poly.type
_entity_poly.pdbx_seq_one_letter_code
_entity_poly.pdbx_strand_id
1 'polypeptide(L)'
;MNKQQFLADAGLEVQTLEIWIEQQWLVPDQTESEPSFSEADVARAHLIRDLSGDFGVNDEGIDVILHLVDQLHGLRRAFAQLQQDLAPPEA
;
A
#
# COMPACT_ATOMS: atom_id res chain seq x y z
N MET A 1 -6.01 -9.46 -6.35
CA MET A 1 -5.31 -9.75 -7.62
C MET A 1 -4.13 -10.68 -7.33
N ASN A 2 -3.75 -11.55 -8.27
CA ASN A 2 -2.59 -12.45 -8.09
C ASN A 2 -1.26 -11.70 -8.33
N LYS A 3 -0.13 -12.33 -7.96
CA LYS A 3 1.22 -11.76 -8.12
C LYS A 3 1.54 -11.34 -9.56
N GLN A 4 1.12 -12.13 -10.56
CA GLN A 4 1.40 -11.87 -11.97
C GLN A 4 0.67 -10.62 -12.50
N GLN A 5 -0.61 -10.48 -12.14
CA GLN A 5 -1.43 -9.33 -12.50
C GLN A 5 -0.88 -8.05 -11.84
N PHE A 6 -0.49 -8.15 -10.56
CA PHE A 6 0.12 -7.05 -9.84
C PHE A 6 1.41 -6.54 -10.50
N LEU A 7 2.30 -7.45 -10.90
CA LEU A 7 3.55 -7.07 -11.57
C LEU A 7 3.30 -6.35 -12.90
N ALA A 8 2.28 -6.78 -13.66
CA ALA A 8 1.88 -6.15 -14.90
C ALA A 8 1.28 -4.74 -14.67
N ASP A 9 0.39 -4.59 -13.69
CA ASP A 9 -0.29 -3.32 -13.40
C ASP A 9 0.66 -2.29 -12.77
N ALA A 10 1.51 -2.73 -11.84
CA ALA A 10 2.50 -1.86 -11.20
C ALA A 10 3.72 -1.57 -12.09
N GLY A 11 3.95 -2.37 -13.13
CA GLY A 11 5.13 -2.30 -13.99
C GLY A 11 6.42 -2.63 -13.24
N LEU A 12 6.39 -3.67 -12.40
CA LEU A 12 7.49 -4.07 -11.53
C LEU A 12 8.11 -5.40 -11.96
N GLU A 13 9.40 -5.56 -11.66
CA GLU A 13 10.08 -6.84 -11.75
C GLU A 13 9.85 -7.68 -10.49
N VAL A 14 9.92 -9.00 -10.63
CA VAL A 14 9.75 -9.95 -9.52
C VAL A 14 10.75 -9.68 -8.38
N GLN A 15 12.01 -9.38 -8.73
CA GLN A 15 13.07 -9.11 -7.76
C GLN A 15 12.78 -7.85 -6.94
N THR A 16 12.32 -6.77 -7.60
CA THR A 16 11.93 -5.53 -6.93
C THR A 16 10.77 -5.75 -5.96
N LEU A 17 9.77 -6.53 -6.39
CA LEU A 17 8.65 -6.89 -5.52
C LEU A 17 9.11 -7.67 -4.28
N GLU A 18 10.01 -8.63 -4.44
CA GLU A 18 10.53 -9.41 -3.31
C GLU A 18 11.28 -8.53 -2.31
N ILE A 19 12.12 -7.61 -2.79
CA ILE A 19 12.80 -6.62 -1.94
C ILE A 19 11.76 -5.77 -1.18
N TRP A 20 10.72 -5.29 -1.86
CA TRP A 20 9.70 -4.45 -1.23
C TRP A 20 8.86 -5.20 -0.19
N ILE A 21 8.66 -6.51 -0.38
CA ILE A 21 8.00 -7.36 0.63
C ILE A 21 8.93 -7.57 1.83
N GLU A 22 10.22 -7.82 1.59
CA GLU A 22 11.23 -7.99 2.66
C GLU A 22 11.41 -6.71 3.49
N GLN A 23 11.41 -5.54 2.85
CA GLN A 23 11.45 -4.23 3.51
C GLN A 23 10.11 -3.84 4.15
N GLN A 24 9.08 -4.68 4.06
CA GLN A 24 7.72 -4.41 4.55
C GLN A 24 7.06 -3.19 3.89
N TRP A 25 7.55 -2.75 2.73
CA TRP A 25 6.95 -1.68 1.94
C TRP A 25 5.66 -2.14 1.28
N LEU A 26 5.56 -3.42 0.92
CA LEU A 26 4.34 -4.06 0.48
C LEU A 26 4.03 -5.25 1.37
N VAL A 27 2.83 -5.29 1.93
CA VAL A 27 2.37 -6.41 2.77
C VAL A 27 1.17 -7.04 2.08
N PRO A 28 1.38 -8.03 1.19
CA PRO A 28 0.28 -8.73 0.54
C PRO A 28 -0.54 -9.49 1.59
N ASP A 29 -1.82 -9.63 1.30
CA ASP A 29 -2.70 -10.41 2.15
C ASP A 29 -2.41 -11.91 1.95
N GLN A 30 -2.00 -12.58 3.03
CA GLN A 30 -1.61 -14.01 3.05
C GLN A 30 -2.76 -14.93 3.45
N THR A 31 -4.01 -14.46 3.44
CA THR A 31 -5.17 -15.27 3.87
C THR A 31 -5.47 -16.45 2.94
N GLU A 32 -5.00 -16.43 1.70
CA GLU A 32 -5.12 -17.54 0.75
C GLU A 32 -3.78 -18.27 0.53
N SER A 33 -3.83 -19.45 -0.10
CA SER A 33 -2.62 -20.24 -0.44
C SER A 33 -1.65 -19.49 -1.37
N GLU A 34 -2.06 -18.36 -1.96
CA GLU A 34 -1.21 -17.44 -2.71
C GLU A 34 -1.35 -16.00 -2.18
N PRO A 35 -0.26 -15.21 -2.20
CA PRO A 35 -0.32 -13.80 -1.82
C PRO A 35 -1.25 -13.03 -2.75
N SER A 36 -2.22 -12.35 -2.16
CA SER A 36 -3.17 -11.51 -2.89
C SER A 36 -2.85 -10.02 -2.69
N PHE A 37 -2.94 -9.27 -3.78
CA PHE A 37 -2.73 -7.81 -3.78
C PHE A 37 -4.03 -7.07 -4.07
N SER A 38 -4.18 -5.87 -3.53
CA SER A 38 -5.31 -4.97 -3.70
C SER A 38 -4.95 -3.79 -4.61
N GLU A 39 -5.95 -3.04 -5.10
CA GLU A 39 -5.69 -1.81 -5.85
C GLU A 39 -4.89 -0.78 -5.03
N ALA A 40 -5.05 -0.79 -3.70
CA ALA A 40 -4.25 0.05 -2.82
C ALA A 40 -2.76 -0.32 -2.86
N ASP A 41 -2.43 -1.60 -3.01
CA ASP A 41 -1.05 -2.06 -3.15
C ASP A 41 -0.43 -1.61 -4.48
N VAL A 42 -1.21 -1.57 -5.56
CA VAL A 42 -0.75 -1.06 -6.86
C VAL A 42 -0.49 0.45 -6.77
N ALA A 43 -1.39 1.20 -6.14
CA ALA A 43 -1.18 2.63 -5.90
C ALA A 43 0.06 2.89 -5.04
N ARG A 44 0.27 2.07 -3.99
CA ARG A 44 1.46 2.13 -3.15
C ARG A 44 2.73 1.81 -3.92
N ALA A 45 2.69 0.83 -4.81
CA ALA A 45 3.81 0.46 -5.66
C ALA A 45 4.23 1.61 -6.60
N HIS A 46 3.25 2.29 -7.21
CA HIS A 46 3.53 3.48 -8.00
C HIS A 46 4.15 4.59 -7.15
N LEU A 47 3.62 4.84 -5.94
CA LEU A 47 4.21 5.82 -5.04
C LEU A 47 5.68 5.52 -4.72
N ILE A 48 6.01 4.28 -4.38
CA ILE A 48 7.39 3.87 -4.08
C ILE A 48 8.29 4.10 -5.30
N ARG A 49 7.81 3.74 -6.49
CA ARG A 49 8.57 3.95 -7.74
C ARG A 49 8.83 5.43 -8.00
N ASP A 50 7.83 6.29 -7.81
CA ASP A 50 7.96 7.73 -8.01
C ASP A 50 8.91 8.33 -6.96
N LEU A 51 8.83 7.88 -5.70
CA LEU A 51 9.75 8.30 -4.62
C LEU A 51 11.21 7.91 -4.90
N SER A 52 11.45 6.66 -5.29
CA SER A 52 12.79 6.13 -5.56
C SER A 52 13.38 6.69 -6.87
N GLY A 53 12.57 6.77 -7.93
CA GLY A 53 13.00 7.19 -9.25
C GLY A 53 12.98 8.71 -9.44
N ASP A 54 11.78 9.29 -9.44
CA ASP A 54 11.58 10.70 -9.82
C ASP A 54 12.04 11.67 -8.73
N PHE A 55 11.86 11.31 -7.46
CA PHE A 55 12.24 12.15 -6.32
C PHE A 55 13.61 11.81 -5.73
N GLY A 56 14.23 10.68 -6.12
CA GLY A 56 15.55 10.26 -5.65
C GLY A 56 15.64 10.05 -4.13
N VAL A 57 14.52 9.68 -3.50
CA VAL A 57 14.46 9.39 -2.07
C VAL A 57 15.17 8.07 -1.79
N ASN A 58 16.00 8.04 -0.75
CA ASN A 58 16.67 6.82 -0.31
C ASN A 58 15.70 5.88 0.42
N ASP A 59 16.10 4.63 0.59
CA ASP A 59 15.26 3.59 1.21
C ASP A 59 14.74 4.01 2.61
N GLU A 60 15.59 4.60 3.45
CA GLU A 60 15.18 5.10 4.78
C GLU A 60 14.13 6.23 4.69
N GLY A 61 14.23 7.10 3.68
CA GLY A 61 13.25 8.15 3.44
C GLY A 61 11.93 7.58 2.94
N ILE A 62 11.97 6.54 2.10
CA ILE A 62 10.79 5.82 1.63
C ILE A 62 10.07 5.19 2.83
N ASP A 63 10.78 4.52 3.74
CA ASP A 63 10.20 3.97 4.97
C ASP A 63 9.41 5.01 5.76
N VAL A 64 10.00 6.18 6.00
CA VAL A 64 9.36 7.25 6.77
C VAL A 64 8.12 7.77 6.05
N ILE A 65 8.21 7.99 4.73
CA ILE A 65 7.08 8.51 3.94
C ILE A 65 5.94 7.49 3.93
N LEU A 66 6.23 6.21 3.69
CA LEU A 66 5.23 5.15 3.70
C LEU A 66 4.55 5.05 5.07
N HIS A 67 5.33 5.12 6.16
CA HIS A 67 4.78 5.11 7.51
C HIS A 67 3.84 6.29 7.77
N LEU A 68 4.19 7.50 7.32
CA LEU A 68 3.34 8.69 7.46
C LEU A 68 2.06 8.58 6.62
N VAL A 69 2.16 8.03 5.42
CA VAL A 69 1.00 7.74 4.56
C VAL A 69 0.07 6.75 5.26
N ASP A 70 0.60 5.69 5.86
CA ASP A 70 -0.18 4.71 6.62
C ASP A 70 -0.89 5.33 7.82
N GLN A 71 -0.20 6.19 8.58
CA GLN A 71 -0.82 6.92 9.68
C GLN A 71 -1.97 7.81 9.19
N LEU A 72 -1.80 8.53 8.08
CA LEU A 72 -2.85 9.38 7.50
C LEU A 72 -4.06 8.55 7.05
N HIS A 73 -3.85 7.39 6.43
CA HIS A 73 -4.94 6.48 6.08
C HIS A 73 -5.63 5.91 7.31
N GLY A 74 -4.89 5.58 8.37
CA GLY A 74 -5.45 5.16 9.66
C GLY A 74 -6.35 6.23 10.27
N LEU A 75 -5.88 7.47 10.31
CA LEU A 75 -6.66 8.61 10.82
C LEU A 75 -7.92 8.87 10.00
N ARG A 76 -7.83 8.83 8.66
CA ARG A 76 -8.99 8.98 7.77
C ARG A 76 -10.03 7.90 8.00
N ARG A 77 -9.61 6.64 8.19
CA ARG A 77 -10.51 5.52 8.50
C ARG A 77 -11.19 5.70 9.86
N ALA A 78 -10.43 6.07 10.90
CA ALA A 78 -10.98 6.33 12.22
C ALA A 78 -12.02 7.46 12.19
N PHE A 79 -11.73 8.53 11.45
CA PHE A 79 -12.68 9.64 11.29
C PHE A 79 -13.94 9.23 10.53
N ALA A 80 -13.81 8.47 9.44
CA ALA A 80 -14.95 7.95 8.70
C ALA A 80 -15.83 7.02 9.56
N GLN A 81 -15.22 6.17 10.39
CA GLN A 81 -15.95 5.31 11.33
C GLN A 81 -16.74 6.14 12.36
N LEU A 82 -16.11 7.15 12.96
CA LEU A 82 -16.80 8.04 13.89
C LEU A 82 -18.00 8.75 13.24
N GLN A 83 -17.87 9.17 11.97
CA GLN A 83 -19.00 9.76 11.24
C GLN A 83 -20.14 8.77 11.01
N GLN A 84 -19.83 7.50 10.72
CA GLN A 84 -20.83 6.44 10.58
C GLN A 84 -21.55 6.16 11.90
N ASP A 85 -20.81 6.10 13.01
CA ASP A 85 -21.38 5.84 14.35
C ASP A 85 -22.27 7.00 14.84
N LEU A 86 -22.00 8.23 14.38
CA LEU A 86 -22.78 9.43 14.68
C LEU A 86 -23.97 9.63 13.73
N ALA A 87 -24.04 8.90 12.62
CA ALA A 87 -25.17 8.98 11.71
C ALA A 87 -26.42 8.41 12.41
N PRO A 88 -27.55 9.14 12.44
CA PRO A 88 -28.77 8.59 13.02
C PRO A 88 -29.20 7.33 12.24
N PRO A 89 -29.71 6.29 12.91
CA PRO A 89 -30.23 5.12 12.20
C PRO A 89 -31.34 5.62 11.28
N GLU A 90 -31.21 5.35 9.98
CA GLU A 90 -32.26 5.66 9.00
C GLU A 90 -33.57 5.03 9.48
N ALA A 91 -34.58 5.87 9.70
CA ALA A 91 -35.92 5.52 10.18
C ALA A 91 -36.89 5.30 9.03
#